data_AF-A0A1I4LHL5-F1
#
_entry.id   AF-A0A1I4LHL5-F1
#
_cell.length_a   1.000
_cell.length_b   1.000
_cell.length_c   1.000
_cell.angle_alpha   90.00
_cell.angle_beta   90.00
_cell.angle_gamma   90.00
#
_symmetry.space_group_name_H-M   'P 1'
#
loop_
_entity.id
_entity.type
_entity.pdbx_description
1 polymer ?
#
loop_
_entity_poly.entity_id
_entity_poly.type
_entity_poly.pdbx_seq_one_letter_code
_entity_poly.pdbx_strand_id
1 'polypeptide(L)'
;MRRGQKTSAEQVVLKLRQIEVQTAQGKSLALACKEAEISEQSYYRWRKEYGGLQVDQARKMKDLERENARLRRLVADLSLEKQVLADVAS
;
A
#
# COMPACT_ATOMS: atom_id res chain seq x y z
N MET A 1 -9.82 13.91 7.25
CA MET A 1 -9.92 12.50 6.77
C MET A 1 -10.85 11.70 7.66
N ARG A 2 -11.81 10.97 7.09
CA ARG A 2 -12.66 10.05 7.87
C ARG A 2 -11.80 8.89 8.36
N ARG A 3 -11.84 8.63 9.68
CA ARG A 3 -11.08 7.56 10.34
C ARG A 3 -11.46 6.22 9.68
N GLY A 4 -10.51 5.55 9.02
CA GLY A 4 -10.71 4.23 8.40
C GLY A 4 -10.80 4.19 6.87
N GLN A 5 -10.80 5.32 6.15
CA GLN A 5 -10.80 5.30 4.68
C GLN A 5 -9.38 5.05 4.15
N LYS A 6 -9.17 3.90 3.49
CA LYS A 6 -7.88 3.57 2.84
C LYS A 6 -7.71 4.40 1.56
N THR A 7 -6.64 5.18 1.50
CA THR A 7 -6.21 5.91 0.29
C THR A 7 -5.69 4.91 -0.74
N SER A 8 -6.01 5.10 -2.02
CA SER A 8 -5.52 4.22 -3.08
C SER A 8 -4.00 4.41 -3.27
N ALA A 9 -3.30 3.39 -3.78
CA ALA A 9 -1.86 3.47 -4.00
C ALA A 9 -1.50 4.61 -4.99
N GLU A 10 -2.34 4.82 -5.99
CA GLU A 10 -2.24 5.91 -6.95
C GLU A 10 -2.35 7.27 -6.27
N GLN A 11 -3.35 7.44 -5.41
CA GLN A 11 -3.54 8.67 -4.64
C GLN A 11 -2.37 8.94 -3.68
N VAL A 12 -1.79 7.90 -3.08
CA VAL A 12 -0.60 8.02 -2.24
C VAL A 12 0.59 8.55 -3.05
N VAL A 13 0.88 7.94 -4.21
CA VAL A 13 1.99 8.39 -5.08
C VAL A 13 1.77 9.82 -5.56
N LEU A 14 0.56 10.19 -5.96
CA LEU A 14 0.24 11.55 -6.39
C LEU A 14 0.46 12.58 -5.27
N LYS A 15 0.02 12.27 -4.04
CA LYS A 15 0.23 13.14 -2.87
C LYS A 15 1.71 13.26 -2.50
N LEU A 16 2.47 12.16 -2.54
CA LEU A 16 3.92 12.20 -2.30
C LEU A 16 4.62 13.12 -3.31
N ARG A 17 4.29 12.99 -4.60
CA ARG A 17 4.87 13.82 -5.66
C ARG A 17 4.48 15.29 -5.54
N GLN A 18 3.23 15.58 -5.17
CA GLN A 18 2.78 16.95 -4.85
C GLN A 18 3.65 17.55 -3.73
N ILE A 19 3.84 16.83 -2.63
CA ILE A 19 4.63 17.29 -1.49
C ILE A 19 6.09 17.50 -1.89
N GLU A 20 6.68 16.57 -2.64
CA GLU A 20 8.05 16.69 -3.13
C GLU A 20 8.26 17.95 -3.98
N VAL A 21 7.35 18.22 -4.94
CA VAL A 21 7.40 19.45 -5.76
C VAL A 21 7.28 20.70 -4.89
N GLN A 22 6.35 20.73 -3.94
CA GLN A 22 6.16 21.86 -3.04
C GLN A 22 7.40 22.12 -2.17
N THR A 23 8.02 21.06 -1.64
CA THR A 23 9.26 21.17 -0.85
C THR A 23 10.45 21.61 -1.70
N ALA A 24 10.54 21.16 -2.95
CA ALA A 24 11.57 21.62 -3.90
C ALA A 24 11.42 23.11 -4.26
N GLN A 25 10.19 23.64 -4.19
CA GLN A 25 9.88 25.07 -4.35
C GLN A 25 10.13 25.89 -3.06
N GLY A 26 10.68 25.27 -2.01
CA GLY A 26 11.01 25.95 -0.75
C GLY A 26 9.87 26.01 0.28
N LYS A 27 8.72 25.37 0.05
CA LYS A 27 7.70 25.23 1.10
C LYS A 27 8.19 24.28 2.19
N SER A 28 7.81 24.56 3.44
CA SER A 28 8.06 23.63 4.54
C SER A 28 7.27 22.35 4.37
N LEU A 29 7.82 21.23 4.83
CA LEU A 29 7.15 19.93 4.78
C LEU A 29 5.80 19.96 5.51
N ALA A 30 5.73 20.64 6.65
CA ALA A 30 4.51 20.81 7.43
C ALA A 30 3.38 21.47 6.62
N LEU A 31 3.70 22.54 5.88
CA LEU A 31 2.73 23.24 5.04
C LEU A 31 2.31 22.38 3.84
N ALA A 32 3.27 21.74 3.18
CA ALA A 32 3.01 20.85 2.04
C ALA A 32 2.11 19.67 2.45
N CYS A 33 2.37 19.04 3.60
CA CYS A 33 1.52 17.98 4.14
C CYS A 33 0.10 18.48 4.45
N LYS A 34 -0.03 19.68 5.04
CA LYS A 34 -1.32 20.31 5.33
C LYS A 34 -2.12 20.57 4.04
N GLU A 35 -1.50 21.11 3.00
CA GLU A 35 -2.11 21.34 1.69
C GLU A 35 -2.48 20.03 0.98
N ALA A 36 -1.68 18.97 1.16
CA ALA A 36 -1.98 17.63 0.69
C ALA A 36 -2.98 16.87 1.59
N GLU A 37 -3.54 17.52 2.62
CA GLU A 37 -4.49 16.97 3.58
C GLU A 37 -4.01 15.70 4.30
N ILE A 38 -2.71 15.57 4.56
CA ILE A 38 -2.11 14.46 5.30
C ILE A 38 -1.25 14.95 6.46
N SER A 39 -1.02 14.07 7.44
CA SER A 39 -0.02 14.34 8.49
C SER A 39 1.39 14.04 7.98
N GLU A 40 2.40 14.72 8.53
CA GLU A 40 3.82 14.42 8.25
C GLU A 40 4.18 12.96 8.59
N GLN A 41 3.57 12.40 9.64
CA GLN A 41 3.72 10.99 9.98
C GLN A 41 3.24 10.07 8.85
N SER A 42 2.13 10.42 8.19
CA SER A 42 1.62 9.66 7.05
C SER A 42 2.50 9.84 5.81
N TYR A 43 3.02 11.05 5.60
CA TYR A 43 4.03 11.31 4.58
C TYR A 43 5.25 10.39 4.72
N TYR A 44 5.90 10.33 5.90
CA TYR A 44 7.07 9.47 6.09
C TYR A 44 6.76 7.99 5.90
N ARG A 45 5.61 7.52 6.41
CA ARG A 45 5.16 6.14 6.23
C ARG A 45 4.97 5.81 4.75
N TRP A 46 4.27 6.67 4.02
CA TRP A 46 4.01 6.49 2.60
C TRP A 46 5.28 6.63 1.77
N ARG A 47 6.19 7.54 2.11
CA ARG A 47 7.47 7.67 1.43
C ARG A 47 8.32 6.40 1.57
N LYS A 48 8.25 5.72 2.73
CA LYS A 48 8.92 4.42 2.93
C LYS A 48 8.31 3.29 2.07
N GLU A 49 7.00 3.28 1.89
CA GLU A 49 6.29 2.20 1.18
C GLU A 49 6.15 2.44 -0.34
N TYR A 50 5.98 3.69 -0.77
CA TYR A 50 5.66 4.08 -2.15
C TYR A 50 6.64 5.08 -2.75
N GLY A 51 7.64 5.56 -1.99
CA GLY A 51 8.62 6.52 -2.51
C GLY A 51 9.37 5.97 -3.72
N GLY A 52 9.52 6.80 -4.76
CA GLY A 52 10.19 6.42 -6.00
C GLY A 52 9.35 5.57 -6.96
N LEU A 53 8.14 5.13 -6.57
CA LEU A 53 7.24 4.40 -7.46
C LEU A 53 6.49 5.36 -8.41
N GLN A 54 6.33 4.94 -9.66
CA GLN A 54 5.33 5.51 -10.56
C GLN A 54 3.93 5.00 -10.18
N VAL A 55 2.90 5.73 -10.59
CA VAL A 55 1.48 5.39 -10.30
C VAL A 55 1.14 3.96 -10.74
N ASP A 56 1.51 3.58 -11.97
CA ASP A 56 1.24 2.24 -12.49
C ASP A 56 2.01 1.14 -11.76
N GLN A 57 3.22 1.46 -11.29
CA GLN A 57 4.02 0.53 -10.47
C GLN A 57 3.35 0.30 -9.10
N ALA A 58 2.88 1.37 -8.46
CA ALA A 58 2.18 1.28 -7.18
C ALA A 58 0.84 0.52 -7.30
N ARG A 59 0.09 0.73 -8.39
CA ARG A 59 -1.12 -0.02 -8.70
C ARG A 59 -0.82 -1.51 -8.89
N LYS A 60 0.13 -1.83 -9.77
CA LYS A 60 0.56 -3.22 -10.04
C LYS A 60 1.06 -3.92 -8.76
N MET A 61 1.80 -3.21 -7.91
CA MET A 61 2.26 -3.73 -6.63
C MET A 61 1.09 -4.16 -5.74
N LYS A 62 0.05 -3.31 -5.60
CA LYS A 62 -1.14 -3.66 -4.80
C LYS A 62 -1.99 -4.76 -5.41
N ASP A 63 -2.06 -4.85 -6.73
CA ASP A 63 -2.74 -5.96 -7.40
C ASP A 63 -2.00 -7.29 -7.15
N LEU A 64 -0.67 -7.28 -7.22
CA LEU A 64 0.17 -8.45 -6.90
C LEU A 64 0.09 -8.85 -5.42
N GLU A 65 0.09 -7.89 -4.49
CA GLU A 65 -0.12 -8.18 -3.06
C GLU A 65 -1.46 -8.86 -2.81
N ARG A 66 -2.54 -8.37 -3.45
CA ARG A 66 -3.88 -8.97 -3.33
C ARG A 66 -3.91 -10.39 -3.88
N GLU A 67 -3.33 -10.60 -5.05
CA GLU A 67 -3.28 -11.93 -5.67
C GLU A 67 -2.42 -12.89 -4.85
N ASN A 68 -1.27 -12.44 -4.34
CA ASN A 68 -0.43 -13.25 -3.47
C ASN A 68 -1.15 -13.69 -2.19
N ALA A 69 -1.92 -12.79 -1.56
CA ALA A 69 -2.74 -13.13 -0.41
C ALA A 69 -3.82 -14.17 -0.74
N ARG A 70 -4.47 -14.04 -1.90
CA ARG A 70 -5.46 -15.00 -2.41
C ARG A 70 -4.84 -16.38 -2.62
N LEU A 71 -3.69 -16.42 -3.31
CA LEU A 71 -2.97 -17.66 -3.59
C LEU A 71 -2.47 -18.33 -2.31
N ARG A 72 -1.93 -17.57 -1.35
CA ARG A 72 -1.51 -18.12 -0.05
C ARG A 72 -2.67 -18.77 0.71
N ARG A 73 -3.86 -18.16 0.69
CA ARG A 73 -5.05 -18.75 1.31
C ARG A 73 -5.43 -20.06 0.62
N LEU A 74 -5.53 -20.04 -0.71
CA LEU A 74 -5.88 -21.24 -1.47
C LEU A 74 -4.90 -22.39 -1.22
N VAL A 75 -3.59 -22.09 -1.16
CA VAL A 75 -2.57 -23.09 -0.84
C VAL A 75 -2.75 -23.64 0.57
N ALA A 76 -3.07 -22.80 1.56
CA ALA A 76 -3.30 -23.24 2.92
C ALA A 76 -4.53 -24.16 3.02
N ASP A 77 -5.63 -23.78 2.37
CA ASP A 77 -6.88 -24.57 2.34
C ASP A 77 -6.64 -25.94 1.67
N LEU A 78 -6.00 -25.96 0.50
CA LEU A 78 -5.65 -27.21 -0.20
C LEU A 78 -4.68 -28.09 0.59
N SER A 79 -3.74 -27.48 1.31
CA SER A 79 -2.79 -28.22 2.15
C SER A 79 -3.51 -28.89 3.33
N LEU A 80 -4.48 -28.20 3.93
CA LEU A 80 -5.32 -28.73 4.99
C LEU A 80 -6.20 -29.89 4.48
N GLU A 81 -6.89 -29.71 3.34
CA GLU A 81 -7.69 -30.77 2.72
C GLU A 81 -6.85 -32.02 2.42
N LYS A 82 -5.64 -31.83 1.87
CA LYS A 82 -4.71 -32.93 1.61
C LYS A 82 -4.32 -33.66 2.89
N GLN A 83 -4.06 -32.94 3.98
CA GLN A 83 -3.71 -33.54 5.26
C GLN A 83 -4.86 -34.36 5.83
N VAL A 84 -6.09 -33.82 5.82
CA VAL A 84 -7.29 -34.53 6.27
C VAL A 84 -7.51 -35.82 5.47
N LEU A 85 -7.35 -35.77 4.15
CA LEU A 85 -7.50 -36.95 3.29
C LEU A 85 -6.43 -38.02 3.59
N ALA A 86 -5.20 -37.61 3.88
CA ALA A 86 -4.13 -38.53 4.27
C ALA A 86 -4.42 -39.21 5.61
N ASP A 87 -4.90 -38.44 6.60
CA ASP A 87 -5.23 -38.95 7.94
C ASP A 87 -6.45 -39.90 7.93
N VAL A 88 -7.41 -39.70 7.01
CA VAL A 88 -8.56 -40.61 6.84
C VAL A 88 -8.18 -41.90 6.12
N ALA A 89 -7.14 -41.87 5.27
CA ALA A 89 -6.69 -43.02 4.51
C ALA A 89 -5.69 -43.92 5.26
N SER A 90 -5.20 -43.48 6.43
CA SER A 90 -4.34 -44.23 7.35
C SER A 90 -5.13 -44.99 8.41
#